data_AF-A0A062VVA2-F1
#
_entry.id   AF-A0A062VVA2-F1
#
_cell.length_a   1.000
_cell.length_b   1.000
_cell.length_c   1.000
_cell.angle_alpha   90.00
_cell.angle_beta   90.00
_cell.angle_gamma   90.00
#
_symmetry.space_group_name_H-M   'P 1'
#
loop_
_entity.id
_entity.type
_entity.pdbx_description
1 polymer ?
#
loop_
_entity_poly.entity_id
_entity_poly.type
_entity_poly.pdbx_seq_one_letter_code
_entity_poly.pdbx_strand_id
1 'polypeptide(L)'
;MTTEQTRSGGKPLPTNMVTTNTGRILRIAPEDEAARIAAAAAATTVPAHIDPARRPDVFFRVRRDEGHELSSWWMIGAFVATSGVVIALLSWVPNGA
;
A
#
# COMPACT_ATOMS: atom_id res chain seq x y z
N MET A 1 -39.07 37.89 -8.96
CA MET A 1 -38.88 37.47 -7.56
C MET A 1 -37.38 37.42 -7.32
N THR A 2 -36.86 38.47 -6.68
CA THR A 2 -35.42 38.69 -6.47
C THR A 2 -35.12 38.31 -5.03
N THR A 3 -34.34 37.26 -4.81
CA THR A 3 -33.90 36.87 -3.46
C THR A 3 -32.77 37.80 -3.03
N GLU A 4 -33.05 38.74 -2.14
CA GLU A 4 -32.03 39.55 -1.49
C GLU A 4 -31.13 38.65 -0.62
N GLN A 5 -29.83 38.61 -0.94
CA GLN A 5 -28.82 38.18 0.00
C GLN A 5 -28.67 39.27 1.05
N THR A 6 -29.21 39.02 2.24
CA THR A 6 -29.01 39.85 3.42
C THR A 6 -27.51 39.95 3.74
N ARG A 7 -26.89 41.05 3.31
CA ARG A 7 -25.52 41.44 3.67
C ARG A 7 -25.53 41.88 5.13
N SER A 8 -25.44 40.93 6.06
CA SER A 8 -25.33 41.21 7.49
C SER A 8 -23.99 41.90 7.78
N GLY A 9 -24.04 43.20 8.03
CA GLY A 9 -22.92 44.09 8.33
C GLY A 9 -22.37 43.95 9.75
N GLY A 10 -22.10 42.73 10.20
CA GLY A 10 -21.38 42.46 11.45
C GLY A 10 -19.91 42.19 11.18
N LYS A 11 -19.00 42.68 12.04
CA LYS A 11 -17.55 42.39 11.94
C LYS A 11 -17.35 40.87 11.88
N PRO A 12 -16.74 40.32 10.81
CA PRO A 12 -16.64 38.87 10.65
C PRO A 12 -15.82 38.27 11.79
N LEU A 13 -16.39 37.25 12.43
CA LEU A 13 -15.71 36.41 13.41
C LEU A 13 -14.46 35.78 12.75
N PRO A 14 -13.37 35.54 13.51
CA PRO A 14 -12.16 34.95 12.96
C PRO A 14 -12.41 33.50 12.53
N THR A 15 -12.79 33.29 11.28
CA THR A 15 -12.90 31.97 10.64
C THR A 15 -11.54 31.45 10.22
N ASN A 16 -11.27 30.17 10.48
CA ASN A 16 -10.05 29.51 10.03
C ASN A 16 -10.22 29.01 8.58
N MET A 17 -9.19 29.18 7.76
CA MET A 17 -9.15 28.69 6.37
C MET A 17 -8.37 27.38 6.33
N VAL A 18 -9.05 26.28 6.00
CA VAL A 18 -8.44 24.95 5.90
C VAL A 18 -8.46 24.48 4.45
N THR A 19 -7.28 24.15 3.92
CA THR A 19 -7.13 23.52 2.61
C THR A 19 -7.33 22.02 2.74
N THR A 20 -8.37 21.51 2.08
CA THR A 20 -8.65 20.07 2.03
C THR A 20 -7.66 19.36 1.11
N ASN A 21 -7.52 18.04 1.27
CA ASN A 21 -6.61 17.22 0.46
C ASN A 21 -6.88 17.32 -1.06
N THR A 22 -8.11 17.66 -1.47
CA THR A 22 -8.50 17.92 -2.87
C THR A 22 -8.21 19.34 -3.33
N GLY A 23 -7.49 20.15 -2.55
CA GLY A 23 -7.14 21.54 -2.86
C GLY A 23 -8.27 22.56 -2.67
N ARG A 24 -9.45 22.14 -2.18
CA ARG A 24 -10.57 23.07 -1.90
C ARG A 24 -10.36 23.79 -0.57
N ILE A 25 -10.48 25.11 -0.57
CA ILE A 25 -10.38 25.94 0.63
C ILE A 25 -11.75 26.01 1.31
N LEU A 26 -11.84 25.51 2.53
CA LEU A 26 -13.03 25.61 3.39
C LEU A 26 -12.82 26.71 4.43
N ARG A 27 -13.84 27.54 4.64
CA ARG A 27 -13.91 28.48 5.78
C ARG A 27 -14.69 27.81 6.89
N ILE A 28 -14.09 27.68 8.06
CA ILE A 28 -14.67 26.96 9.20
C ILE A 28 -14.91 27.96 10.33
N ALA A 29 -16.15 28.02 10.82
CA ALA A 29 -16.50 28.76 12.01
C ALA A 29 -16.17 27.92 13.26
N PRO A 30 -15.84 28.53 14.42
CA PRO A 30 -15.41 27.80 15.60
C PRO A 30 -16.44 26.78 16.11
N GLU A 31 -17.74 27.05 15.92
CA GLU A 31 -18.85 26.14 16.21
C GLU A 31 -18.85 24.90 15.31
N ASP A 32 -18.49 25.05 14.03
CA ASP A 32 -18.38 23.95 13.08
C ASP A 32 -17.19 23.06 13.41
N GLU A 33 -16.12 23.63 13.96
CA GLU A 33 -14.93 22.89 14.41
C GLU A 33 -15.25 22.02 15.63
N ALA A 34 -15.97 22.56 16.62
CA ALA A 34 -16.43 21.79 17.78
C ALA A 34 -17.36 20.63 17.37
N ALA A 35 -18.27 20.88 16.42
CA ALA A 35 -19.15 19.84 15.86
C ALA A 35 -18.36 18.77 15.10
N ARG A 36 -17.30 19.14 14.36
CA ARG A 36 -16.41 18.20 13.67
C ARG A 36 -15.61 17.34 14.63
N ILE A 37 -15.07 17.91 15.71
CA ILE A 37 -14.33 17.16 16.72
C ILE A 37 -15.26 16.16 17.44
N ALA A 38 -16.49 16.58 17.76
CA ALA A 38 -17.50 15.69 18.33
C ALA A 38 -17.90 14.56 17.36
N ALA A 39 -18.07 14.88 16.06
CA ALA A 39 -18.37 13.88 15.03
C ALA A 39 -17.20 12.91 14.78
N ALA A 40 -15.96 13.39 14.83
CA ALA A 40 -14.77 12.57 14.71
C ALA A 40 -14.59 11.62 15.91
N ALA A 41 -14.92 12.07 17.12
CA ALA A 41 -14.91 11.24 18.32
C ALA A 41 -16.00 10.15 18.30
N ALA A 42 -17.12 10.39 17.60
CA ALA A 42 -18.21 9.43 17.42
C ALA A 42 -18.02 8.48 16.23
N ALA A 43 -17.02 8.72 15.37
CA ALA A 43 -16.77 7.90 14.21
C ALA A 43 -16.19 6.53 14.62
N THR A 44 -16.99 5.48 14.51
CA THR A 44 -16.48 4.10 14.53
C THR A 44 -15.53 3.90 13.36
N THR A 45 -14.36 3.33 13.62
CA THR A 45 -13.36 2.98 12.62
C THR A 45 -13.93 1.92 11.67
N VAL A 46 -14.61 2.35 10.61
CA VAL A 46 -14.93 1.49 9.48
C VAL A 46 -13.60 0.98 8.94
N PRO A 47 -13.38 -0.34 8.83
CA PRO A 47 -12.14 -0.86 8.26
C PRO A 47 -12.01 -0.23 6.88
N ALA A 48 -10.92 0.51 6.68
CA ALA A 48 -10.67 1.20 5.42
C ALA A 48 -10.88 0.20 4.28
N HIS A 49 -11.68 0.57 3.28
CA HIS A 49 -11.81 -0.21 2.06
C HIS A 49 -10.43 -0.22 1.38
N ILE A 50 -9.61 -1.20 1.73
CA ILE A 50 -8.25 -1.33 1.21
C ILE A 50 -8.38 -1.82 -0.22
N ASP A 51 -8.35 -0.86 -1.14
CA ASP A 51 -8.23 -1.11 -2.57
C ASP A 51 -7.00 -2.00 -2.81
N PRO A 52 -7.18 -3.25 -3.29
CA PRO A 52 -6.07 -4.15 -3.55
C PRO A 52 -5.05 -3.57 -4.53
N ALA A 53 -5.43 -2.62 -5.39
CA ALA A 53 -4.55 -1.96 -6.34
C ALA A 53 -3.72 -0.82 -5.71
N ARG A 54 -4.06 -0.35 -4.50
CA ARG A 54 -3.33 0.72 -3.79
C ARG A 54 -2.26 0.20 -2.84
N ARG A 55 -2.05 -1.11 -2.79
CA ARG A 55 -1.07 -1.67 -1.85
C ARG A 55 0.36 -1.37 -2.35
N PRO A 56 1.24 -0.86 -1.50
CA PRO A 56 2.59 -0.43 -1.91
C PRO A 56 3.45 -1.57 -2.45
N ASP A 57 3.20 -2.81 -2.02
CA ASP A 57 3.84 -4.03 -2.53
C ASP A 57 3.46 -4.33 -3.98
N VAL A 58 2.30 -3.90 -4.48
CA VAL A 58 1.85 -4.15 -5.86
C VAL A 58 2.70 -3.39 -6.88
N PHE A 59 3.27 -2.23 -6.51
CA PHE A 59 4.14 -1.47 -7.41
C PHE A 59 5.48 -2.17 -7.67
N PHE A 60 5.94 -3.03 -6.75
CA PHE A 60 7.24 -3.70 -6.85
C PHE A 60 7.15 -5.21 -7.01
N ARG A 61 5.97 -5.80 -6.76
CA ARG A 61 5.76 -7.23 -6.97
C ARG A 61 5.68 -7.51 -8.47
N VAL A 62 6.76 -8.06 -9.01
CA VAL A 62 6.79 -8.65 -10.35
C VAL A 62 5.72 -9.74 -10.41
N ARG A 63 4.71 -9.55 -11.26
CA ARG A 63 3.75 -10.60 -11.58
C ARG A 63 4.45 -11.59 -12.50
N ARG A 64 4.67 -12.81 -12.03
CA ARG A 64 4.99 -13.93 -12.91
C ARG A 64 3.69 -14.47 -13.50
N ASP A 65 3.75 -14.95 -14.73
CA ASP A 65 2.61 -15.56 -15.39
C ASP A 65 2.09 -16.76 -14.58
N GLU A 66 0.77 -16.88 -14.51
CA GLU A 66 0.10 -18.01 -13.88
C GLU A 66 0.50 -19.28 -14.65
N GLY A 67 1.05 -20.27 -13.93
CA GLY A 67 1.60 -21.50 -14.53
C GLY A 67 3.11 -21.49 -14.82
N HIS A 68 3.86 -20.46 -14.40
CA HIS A 68 5.32 -20.49 -14.46
C HIS A 68 5.91 -21.42 -13.38
N GLU A 69 5.90 -22.72 -13.65
CA GLU A 69 6.50 -23.74 -12.79
C GLU A 69 8.01 -23.86 -13.06
N LEU A 70 8.80 -23.96 -11.99
CA LEU A 70 10.23 -24.21 -12.12
C LEU A 70 10.43 -25.62 -12.67
N SER A 71 11.18 -25.77 -13.77
CA SER A 71 11.45 -27.09 -14.35
C SER A 71 12.20 -27.98 -13.35
N SER A 72 11.62 -29.14 -13.01
CA SER A 72 12.23 -30.10 -12.09
C SER A 72 13.58 -30.64 -12.58
N TRP A 73 13.85 -30.56 -13.89
CA TRP A 73 15.14 -30.94 -14.48
C TRP A 73 16.32 -30.17 -13.92
N TRP A 74 16.12 -28.94 -13.42
CA TRP A 74 17.19 -28.20 -12.74
C TRP A 74 17.62 -28.86 -11.43
N MET A 75 16.67 -29.38 -10.63
CA MET A 75 16.98 -30.07 -9.38
C MET A 75 17.63 -31.44 -9.65
N ILE A 76 17.12 -32.16 -10.65
CA ILE A 76 17.70 -33.44 -11.10
C ILE A 76 19.13 -33.21 -11.62
N GLY A 77 19.33 -32.18 -12.46
CA GLY A 77 20.64 -31.83 -12.99
C GLY A 77 21.63 -31.44 -11.90
N ALA A 78 21.22 -30.64 -10.91
CA ALA A 78 22.06 -30.26 -9.78
C ALA A 78 22.47 -31.48 -8.94
N PHE A 79 21.54 -32.41 -8.70
CA PHE A 79 21.82 -33.66 -8.00
C PHE A 79 22.84 -34.51 -8.77
N VAL A 80 22.58 -34.79 -10.05
CA VAL A 80 23.46 -35.60 -10.90
C VAL A 80 24.85 -34.97 -11.02
N ALA A 81 24.94 -33.66 -11.21
CA ALA A 81 26.21 -32.95 -11.30
C ALA A 81 27.02 -33.05 -9.99
N THR A 82 26.37 -32.80 -8.85
CA THR A 82 27.05 -32.85 -7.54
C THR A 82 27.52 -34.27 -7.21
N SER A 83 26.65 -35.26 -7.40
CA SER A 83 27.01 -36.67 -7.21
C SER A 83 28.14 -37.09 -8.15
N GLY A 84 28.09 -36.67 -9.42
CA GLY A 84 29.14 -36.92 -10.40
C GLY A 84 30.49 -36.35 -9.97
N VAL A 85 30.52 -35.13 -9.42
CA VAL A 85 31.74 -34.51 -8.88
C VAL A 85 32.29 -35.31 -7.70
N VAL A 86 31.43 -35.69 -6.74
CA VAL A 86 31.86 -36.48 -5.58
C VAL A 86 32.43 -37.83 -6.01
N ILE A 87 31.73 -38.53 -6.92
CA ILE A 87 32.19 -39.82 -7.45
C ILE A 87 33.53 -39.63 -8.18
N ALA A 88 33.67 -38.64 -9.04
CA ALA A 88 34.91 -38.37 -9.76
C ALA A 88 36.09 -38.13 -8.81
N LEU A 89 35.88 -37.37 -7.74
CA LEU A 89 36.91 -37.11 -6.72
C LEU A 89 37.30 -38.39 -5.96
N LEU A 90 36.33 -39.22 -5.59
CA LEU A 90 36.60 -40.47 -4.87
C LEU A 90 37.20 -41.56 -5.78
N SER A 91 36.81 -41.60 -7.06
CA SER A 91 37.31 -42.56 -8.05
C SER A 91 38.69 -42.21 -8.60
N TRP A 92 39.22 -41.01 -8.34
CA TRP A 92 40.58 -40.62 -8.71
C TRP A 92 41.65 -41.23 -7.79
N VAL A 93 41.29 -41.83 -6.65
CA VAL A 93 42.23 -42.54 -5.78
C VAL A 93 42.50 -43.94 -6.37
N PRO A 94 43.70 -44.22 -6.91
CA PRO A 94 44.05 -45.57 -7.35
C PRO A 94 44.18 -46.45 -6.09
N ASN A 95 43.57 -47.64 -6.14
CA ASN A 95 43.49 -48.66 -5.08
C ASN A 95 44.58 -48.52 -3.99
N GLY A 96 44.25 -47.94 -2.84
CA GLY A 96 45.15 -47.80 -1.68
C GLY A 96 45.23 -49.07 -0.85
N ALA A 97 45.52 -50.19 -1.50
CA ALA A 97 45.79 -51.50 -0.90
C ALA A 97 47.18 -51.97 -1.32
#